data_AF-A0A1Z4IIT1-F1
#
_entry.id   AF-A0A1Z4IIT1-F1
#
_cell.length_a   1.000
_cell.length_b   1.000
_cell.length_c   1.000
_cell.angle_alpha   90.00
_cell.angle_beta   90.00
_cell.angle_gamma   90.00
#
_symmetry.space_group_name_H-M   'P 1'
#
loop_
_entity.id
_entity.type
_entity.pdbx_description
1 polymer ?
#
loop_
_entity_poly.entity_id
_entity_poly.type
_entity_poly.pdbx_seq_one_letter_code
_entity_poly.pdbx_strand_id
1 'polypeptide(L)'
;MWISESIVLTDSLKKLLIETAFQLRGAAKRKFMAQTVTQLGRGGQRLAQRELGWNRDTIRKGIKELTSGITCIDNMSGKGRYKAEEHLPNLLNDIKNIVDAQSLRGDKMV
;
A
#
# COMPACT_ATOMS: atom_id res chain seq x y z
N MET A 1 -15.54 10.75 -36.11
CA MET A 1 -16.41 10.07 -35.12
C MET A 1 -15.68 8.82 -34.69
N TRP A 2 -15.04 8.84 -33.51
CA TRP A 2 -14.25 7.71 -33.04
C TRP A 2 -15.15 6.85 -32.15
N ILE A 3 -15.45 5.64 -32.60
CA ILE A 3 -16.08 4.60 -31.79
C ILE A 3 -15.01 4.18 -30.78
N SER A 4 -15.12 4.63 -29.54
CA SER A 4 -14.30 4.08 -28.46
C SER A 4 -14.85 2.71 -28.12
N GLU A 5 -14.21 1.65 -28.60
CA GLU A 5 -14.41 0.31 -28.03
C GLU A 5 -14.13 0.39 -26.53
N SER A 6 -15.19 0.26 -25.73
CA SER A 6 -15.05 0.19 -24.29
C SER A 6 -14.52 -1.19 -23.93
N ILE A 7 -13.26 -1.27 -23.49
CA ILE A 7 -12.70 -2.50 -22.93
C ILE A 7 -13.54 -2.92 -21.72
N VAL A 8 -14.06 -4.15 -21.79
CA VAL A 8 -14.76 -4.83 -20.69
C VAL A 8 -13.80 -5.87 -20.12
N LEU A 9 -13.55 -5.82 -18.81
CA LEU A 9 -12.73 -6.80 -18.11
C LEU A 9 -13.62 -7.98 -17.69
N THR A 10 -13.27 -9.19 -18.08
CA THR A 10 -13.91 -10.41 -17.56
C THR A 10 -13.54 -10.63 -16.10
N ASP A 11 -14.38 -11.33 -15.34
CA ASP A 11 -14.12 -11.55 -13.91
C ASP A 11 -12.85 -12.38 -13.65
N SER A 12 -12.55 -13.33 -14.54
CA SER A 12 -11.29 -14.09 -14.48
C SER A 12 -10.07 -13.18 -14.66
N LEU A 13 -10.14 -12.22 -15.58
CA LEU A 13 -9.06 -11.26 -15.80
C LEU A 13 -8.94 -10.27 -14.64
N LYS A 14 -10.06 -9.78 -14.09
CA LYS A 14 -10.05 -8.93 -12.89
C LYS A 14 -9.33 -9.64 -11.75
N LYS A 15 -9.69 -10.90 -11.48
CA LYS A 15 -9.08 -11.72 -10.42
C LYS A 15 -7.57 -11.87 -10.64
N LEU A 16 -7.15 -12.24 -11.85
CA LEU A 16 -5.74 -12.37 -12.20
C LEU A 16 -4.95 -11.07 -11.95
N LEU A 17 -5.48 -9.93 -12.41
CA LEU A 17 -4.82 -8.62 -12.25
C LEU A 17 -4.71 -8.22 -10.77
N ILE A 18 -5.77 -8.45 -9.99
CA ILE A 18 -5.81 -8.15 -8.55
C ILE A 18 -4.79 -9.02 -7.80
N GLU A 19 -4.77 -10.33 -8.04
CA GLU A 19 -3.84 -11.27 -7.42
C GLU A 19 -2.38 -10.93 -7.76
N THR A 20 -2.11 -10.64 -9.05
CA THR A 20 -0.79 -10.21 -9.50
C THR A 20 -0.35 -8.92 -8.78
N ALA A 21 -1.23 -7.91 -8.73
CA ALA A 21 -0.92 -6.67 -8.02
C ALA A 21 -0.75 -6.85 -6.51
N PHE A 22 -1.40 -7.85 -5.91
CA PHE A 22 -1.25 -8.18 -4.49
C PHE A 22 0.12 -8.80 -4.19
N GLN A 23 0.63 -9.66 -5.06
CA GLN A 23 1.95 -10.30 -4.91
C GLN A 23 3.11 -9.31 -5.08
N LEU A 24 2.93 -8.26 -5.88
CA LEU A 24 3.94 -7.23 -6.10
C LEU A 24 3.99 -6.22 -4.95
N ARG A 25 5.17 -5.64 -4.70
CA ARG A 25 5.39 -4.60 -3.68
C ARG A 25 6.08 -3.37 -4.25
N GLY A 26 5.95 -2.24 -3.56
CA GLY A 26 6.69 -1.00 -3.83
C GLY A 26 6.62 -0.56 -5.30
N ALA A 27 7.78 -0.24 -5.87
CA ALA A 27 7.92 0.21 -7.25
C ALA A 27 7.43 -0.81 -8.29
N ALA A 28 7.68 -2.11 -8.08
CA ALA A 28 7.26 -3.14 -9.02
C ALA A 28 5.73 -3.18 -9.17
N LYS A 29 5.00 -3.06 -8.06
CA LYS A 29 3.52 -2.96 -8.07
C LYS A 29 3.05 -1.73 -8.85
N ARG A 30 3.66 -0.57 -8.62
CA ARG A 30 3.30 0.68 -9.32
C ARG A 30 3.56 0.57 -10.81
N LYS A 31 4.71 0.01 -11.19
CA LYS A 31 5.09 -0.22 -12.59
C LYS A 31 4.07 -1.10 -13.30
N PHE A 32 3.73 -2.24 -12.69
CA PHE A 32 2.70 -3.15 -13.22
C PHE A 32 1.36 -2.46 -13.42
N MET A 33 0.84 -1.79 -12.38
CA MET A 33 -0.44 -1.06 -12.47
C MET A 33 -0.43 -0.01 -13.58
N ALA A 34 0.67 0.75 -13.70
CA ALA A 34 0.80 1.79 -14.71
C ALA A 34 0.90 1.24 -16.13
N GLN A 35 1.63 0.14 -16.35
CA GLN A 35 1.69 -0.55 -17.64
C GLN A 35 0.30 -1.07 -18.04
N THR A 36 -0.38 -1.77 -17.14
CA THR A 36 -1.74 -2.29 -17.37
C THR A 36 -2.70 -1.16 -17.75
N VAL A 37 -2.73 -0.07 -16.98
CA VAL A 37 -3.63 1.05 -17.26
C VAL A 37 -3.29 1.78 -18.56
N THR A 38 -2.02 1.82 -18.94
CA THR A 38 -1.60 2.38 -20.25
C THR A 38 -2.16 1.56 -21.39
N GLN A 39 -2.15 0.23 -21.28
CA GLN A 39 -2.75 -0.68 -22.28
C GLN A 39 -4.28 -0.60 -22.32
N LEU A 40 -4.93 -0.31 -21.19
CA LEU A 40 -6.38 -0.06 -21.15
C LEU A 40 -6.80 1.24 -21.87
N GLY A 41 -5.85 2.12 -22.20
CA GLY A 41 -6.10 3.32 -22.98
C GLY A 41 -6.97 4.37 -22.26
N ARG A 42 -7.72 5.16 -23.07
CA ARG A 42 -8.51 6.29 -22.56
C ARG A 42 -9.59 5.80 -21.61
N GLY A 43 -9.57 6.31 -20.37
CA GLY A 43 -10.50 5.89 -19.32
C GLY A 43 -10.01 4.71 -18.48
N GLY A 44 -8.86 4.10 -18.82
CA GLY A 44 -8.29 2.96 -18.09
C GLY A 44 -8.09 3.20 -16.60
N GLN A 45 -7.74 4.43 -16.17
CA GLN A 45 -7.64 4.77 -14.74
C GLN A 45 -8.99 4.69 -14.01
N ARG A 46 -10.07 5.13 -14.65
CA ARG A 46 -11.43 5.05 -14.07
C ARG A 46 -11.90 3.60 -14.04
N LEU A 47 -11.63 2.84 -15.11
CA LEU A 47 -11.95 1.42 -15.18
C LEU A 47 -11.21 0.63 -14.09
N ALA A 48 -9.89 0.83 -13.95
CA ALA A 48 -9.08 0.16 -12.93
C ALA A 48 -9.50 0.51 -11.49
N GLN A 49 -9.92 1.76 -11.25
CA GLN A 49 -10.48 2.13 -9.95
C GLN A 49 -11.78 1.38 -9.66
N ARG A 50 -12.70 1.35 -10.63
CA ARG A 50 -14.04 0.75 -10.46
C ARG A 50 -14.00 -0.77 -10.39
N GLU A 51 -13.24 -1.42 -11.27
CA GLU A 51 -13.26 -2.87 -11.45
C GLU A 51 -12.17 -3.60 -10.65
N LEU A 52 -11.03 -2.95 -10.40
CA LEU A 52 -9.86 -3.57 -9.75
C LEU A 52 -9.58 -3.00 -8.35
N GLY A 53 -10.30 -1.94 -7.94
CA GLY A 53 -10.08 -1.25 -6.67
C GLY A 53 -8.74 -0.51 -6.58
N TRP A 54 -8.07 -0.24 -7.71
CA TRP A 54 -6.75 0.37 -7.70
C TRP A 54 -6.79 1.87 -7.46
N ASN A 55 -5.90 2.37 -6.59
CA ASN A 55 -5.78 3.79 -6.31
C ASN A 55 -5.16 4.53 -7.52
N ARG A 56 -5.86 5.55 -8.02
CA ARG A 56 -5.43 6.38 -9.16
C ARG A 56 -4.16 7.18 -8.89
N ASP A 57 -3.86 7.55 -7.65
CA ASP A 57 -2.63 8.26 -7.31
C ASP A 57 -1.41 7.35 -7.41
N THR A 58 -1.55 6.10 -6.97
CA THR A 58 -0.54 5.04 -7.16
C THR A 58 -0.27 4.80 -8.65
N ILE A 59 -1.33 4.71 -9.45
CA ILE A 59 -1.22 4.57 -10.91
C ILE A 59 -0.53 5.79 -11.52
N ARG A 60 -0.92 7.01 -11.14
CA ARG A 60 -0.31 8.24 -11.67
C ARG A 60 1.17 8.36 -11.32
N LYS A 61 1.57 7.96 -10.10
CA LYS A 61 2.98 7.87 -9.71
C LYS A 61 3.72 6.86 -10.60
N GLY A 62 3.17 5.66 -10.78
CA GLY A 62 3.75 4.65 -11.67
C GLY A 62 3.87 5.10 -13.13
N ILE A 63 2.88 5.84 -13.65
CA ILE A 63 2.94 6.41 -15.01
C ILE A 63 4.07 7.43 -15.10
N LYS A 64 4.21 8.33 -14.14
CA LYS A 64 5.32 9.30 -14.11
C LYS A 64 6.69 8.60 -14.04
N GLU A 65 6.81 7.54 -13.23
CA GLU A 65 8.01 6.71 -13.15
C GLU A 65 8.31 6.05 -14.50
N LEU A 66 7.30 5.49 -15.18
CA LEU A 66 7.45 4.91 -16.52
C LEU A 66 7.87 5.93 -17.58
N THR A 67 7.22 7.11 -17.62
CA THR A 67 7.49 8.12 -18.65
C THR A 67 8.83 8.81 -18.46
N SER A 68 9.28 8.96 -17.21
CA SER A 68 10.59 9.55 -16.89
C SER A 68 11.74 8.56 -16.95
N GLY A 69 11.46 7.25 -16.90
CA GLY A 69 12.47 6.20 -16.73
C GLY A 69 13.06 6.13 -15.31
N ILE A 70 12.58 6.96 -14.38
CA ILE A 70 13.09 7.03 -13.00
C ILE A 70 12.19 6.21 -12.10
N THR A 71 12.78 5.27 -11.35
CA THR A 71 12.06 4.54 -10.30
C THR A 71 12.18 5.26 -8.96
N CYS A 72 11.08 5.78 -8.41
CA CYS A 72 11.13 6.38 -7.08
C CYS A 72 11.22 5.29 -6.00
N ILE A 73 12.36 5.20 -5.32
CA ILE A 73 12.57 4.30 -4.19
C ILE A 73 12.06 4.99 -2.92
N ASP A 74 11.23 4.29 -2.14
CA ASP A 74 10.74 4.83 -0.88
C ASP A 74 11.87 4.78 0.16
N ASN A 75 12.31 5.95 0.66
CA ASN A 75 13.35 6.06 1.68
C ASN A 75 12.77 5.84 3.09
N MET A 76 12.25 4.64 3.36
CA MET A 76 11.62 4.33 4.65
C MET A 76 12.63 4.38 5.80
N SER A 77 13.88 3.97 5.56
CA SER A 77 14.97 4.04 6.55
C SER A 77 15.40 5.46 6.89
N GLY A 78 15.26 6.41 5.96
CA GLY A 78 15.48 7.83 6.22
C GLY A 78 14.29 8.55 6.84
N LYS A 79 13.14 7.89 7.03
CA LYS A 79 12.06 8.46 7.83
C LYS A 79 12.46 8.30 9.29
N GLY A 80 12.78 9.40 9.97
CA GLY A 80 13.21 9.44 11.39
C GLY A 80 12.15 9.00 12.41
N ARG A 81 11.21 8.14 12.04
CA ARG A 81 10.34 7.42 12.97
C ARG A 81 11.03 6.11 13.34
N TYR A 82 11.77 6.16 14.43
CA TYR A 82 12.37 4.98 15.02
C TYR A 82 11.35 4.20 15.83
N LYS A 83 11.68 2.95 16.15
CA LYS A 83 10.86 2.14 17.05
C LYS A 83 10.74 2.84 18.41
N ALA A 84 9.63 2.64 19.12
CA ALA A 84 9.44 3.26 20.43
C ALA A 84 10.55 2.85 21.42
N GLU A 85 11.04 1.62 21.30
CA GLU A 85 12.14 1.03 22.07
C GLU A 85 13.48 1.75 21.84
N GLU A 86 13.69 2.38 20.68
CA GLU A 86 14.88 3.19 20.42
C GLU A 86 14.84 4.53 21.18
N HIS A 87 13.64 5.08 21.38
CA HIS A 87 13.44 6.29 22.18
C HIS A 87 13.30 6.00 23.68
N LEU A 88 12.81 4.81 24.02
CA LEU A 88 12.51 4.36 25.38
C LEU A 88 13.18 3.00 25.60
N PRO A 89 14.49 2.95 25.91
CA PRO A 89 15.24 1.70 26.02
C PRO A 89 14.68 0.73 27.07
N ASN A 90 14.00 1.27 28.09
CA ASN A 90 13.40 0.52 29.18
C ASN A 90 11.89 0.26 28.99
N LEU A 91 11.32 0.59 27.82
CA LEU A 91 9.87 0.55 27.57
C LEU A 91 9.20 -0.74 28.03
N LEU A 92 9.81 -1.90 27.76
CA LEU A 92 9.27 -3.19 28.18
C LEU A 92 9.22 -3.33 29.71
N ASN A 93 10.27 -2.89 30.39
CA ASN A 93 10.35 -2.93 31.84
C ASN A 93 9.35 -1.95 32.47
N ASP A 94 9.23 -0.76 31.90
CA ASP A 94 8.30 0.26 32.35
C ASP A 94 6.84 -0.19 32.20
N ILE A 95 6.49 -0.84 31.08
CA ILE A 95 5.17 -1.45 30.87
C ILE A 95 4.90 -2.51 31.93
N LYS A 96 5.85 -3.42 32.18
CA LYS A 96 5.70 -4.48 33.20
C LYS A 96 5.48 -3.87 34.58
N ASN A 97 6.29 -2.89 34.97
CA ASN A 97 6.17 -2.20 36.26
C ASN A 97 4.80 -1.54 36.45
N ILE A 98 4.25 -0.93 35.40
CA ILE A 98 2.91 -0.33 35.45
C ILE A 98 1.84 -1.40 35.67
N VAL A 99 1.90 -2.50 34.92
CA VAL A 99 0.95 -3.62 35.04
C VAL A 99 1.04 -4.26 36.43
N ASP A 100 2.25 -4.57 36.90
CA ASP A 100 2.48 -5.22 38.19
C ASP A 100 2.06 -4.34 39.36
N ALA A 101 2.31 -3.02 39.28
CA ALA A 101 1.85 -2.06 40.29
C ALA A 101 0.32 -1.98 40.38
N GLN A 102 -0.40 -2.26 39.29
CA GLN A 102 -1.87 -2.30 39.29
C GLN A 102 -2.41 -3.65 39.80
N SER A 103 -1.73 -4.75 39.51
CA SER A 103 -2.09 -6.07 40.07
C SER A 103 -1.98 -6.11 41.60
N LEU A 104 -1.01 -5.42 42.19
CA LEU A 104 -0.86 -5.31 43.65
C LEU A 104 -1.93 -4.44 44.34
N ARG A 105 -2.70 -3.65 43.58
CA ARG A 105 -3.74 -2.76 44.12
C ARG A 105 -5.11 -3.44 44.23
N GLY A 106 -5.32 -4.56 43.54
CA GLY A 106 -6.57 -5.33 43.53
C GLY A 106 -6.75 -6.32 44.69
N ASP A 107 -5.67 -6.68 45.39
CA ASP A 107 -5.67 -7.78 46.38
C ASP A 107 -5.77 -7.33 47.86
N LYS A 108 -6.08 -6.05 48.12
CA LYS A 108 -6.34 -5.55 49.49
C LYS A 108 -7.82 -5.33 49.75
N MET A 109 -8.62 -6.39 49.64
CA MET A 109 -10.00 -6.47 50.16
C MET A 109 -10.35 -7.95 50.45
N VAL A 110 -9.70 -8.59 51.42
CA VAL A 110 -10.26 -9.61 52.34
C VAL A 110 -9.47 -9.57 53.64
#